data_AF-A0A502E5X1-F1
#
_entry.id   AF-A0A502E5X1-F1
#
_cell.length_a   1.000
_cell.length_b   1.000
_cell.length_c   1.000
_cell.angle_alpha   90.00
_cell.angle_beta   90.00
_cell.angle_gamma   90.00
#
_symmetry.space_group_name_H-M   'P 1'
#
loop_
_entity.id
_entity.type
_entity.pdbx_description
1 polymer ?
#
loop_
_entity_poly.entity_id
_entity_poly.type
_entity_poly.pdbx_seq_one_letter_code
_entity_poly.pdbx_strand_id
1 'polypeptide(L)'
;MRTAVVRVDVDPSTQLGPAQLTDGMTTLSTLVDELGVDMVAADLAALPPGRRQVEILLAGDDPDELKRTAVNLCARAFGVFGAEPSAGVLTYVSRGTDDDAQGVLAGLGLSGEIDRIAGNDGWDVITVTLRRADLERVPESRVHTALEASLNCEVIIVVA
;
A
#
# COMPACT_ATOMS: atom_id res chain seq x y z
N MET A 1 3.44 -5.74 -8.30
CA MET A 1 3.75 -5.67 -6.86
C MET A 1 2.73 -4.76 -6.18
N ARG A 2 1.95 -5.29 -5.23
CA ARG A 2 0.94 -4.51 -4.51
C ARG A 2 1.56 -3.34 -3.74
N THR A 3 0.82 -2.25 -3.59
CA THR A 3 1.25 -1.11 -2.75
C THR A 3 0.69 -1.28 -1.34
N ALA A 4 1.58 -1.50 -0.37
CA ALA A 4 1.24 -1.47 1.05
C ALA A 4 1.22 -0.03 1.56
N VAL A 5 0.26 0.28 2.43
CA VAL A 5 0.24 1.49 3.24
C VAL A 5 0.63 1.08 4.66
N VAL A 6 1.84 1.47 5.07
CA VAL A 6 2.34 1.21 6.42
C VAL A 6 2.10 2.46 7.26
N ARG A 7 1.25 2.33 8.27
CA ARG A 7 1.07 3.39 9.26
C ARG A 7 2.11 3.27 10.35
N VAL A 8 2.85 4.33 10.62
CA VAL A 8 3.88 4.36 11.67
C VAL A 8 3.53 5.44 12.69
N ASP A 9 3.44 5.06 13.96
CA ASP A 9 3.40 6.02 15.06
C ASP A 9 4.83 6.49 15.31
N VAL A 10 5.08 7.79 15.11
CA VAL A 10 6.44 8.34 15.14
C VAL A 10 6.88 8.75 16.54
N ASP A 11 5.95 8.89 17.48
CA ASP A 11 6.22 9.30 18.86
C ASP A 11 5.25 8.62 19.85
N PRO A 12 5.35 7.28 20.01
CA PRO A 12 4.42 6.53 20.87
C PRO A 12 4.51 6.94 22.35
N SER A 13 5.68 7.41 22.80
CA SER A 13 5.92 7.90 24.15
C SER A 13 5.50 9.36 24.36
N THR A 14 5.03 10.04 23.30
CA THR A 14 4.50 11.41 23.34
C THR A 14 5.48 12.48 23.84
N GLN A 15 6.77 12.29 23.60
CA GLN A 15 7.83 13.14 24.14
C GLN A 15 8.27 14.28 23.21
N LEU A 16 7.93 14.20 21.91
CA LEU A 16 8.39 15.19 20.95
C LEU A 16 7.59 16.49 21.02
N GLY A 17 8.31 17.61 21.00
CA GLY A 17 7.75 18.95 20.86
C GLY A 17 7.43 19.31 19.40
N PRO A 18 6.65 20.38 19.15
CA PRO A 18 6.26 20.80 17.81
C PRO A 18 7.43 21.02 16.84
N ALA A 19 8.53 21.67 17.29
CA ALA A 19 9.69 21.90 16.46
C ALA A 19 10.37 20.59 16.01
N GLN A 20 10.52 19.63 16.94
CA GLN A 20 11.11 18.32 16.64
C GLN A 20 10.24 17.51 15.67
N LEU A 21 8.91 17.63 15.75
CA LEU A 21 7.99 16.99 14.82
C LEU A 21 8.12 17.58 13.41
N THR A 22 8.22 18.91 13.30
CA THR A 22 8.42 19.59 12.01
C THR A 22 9.77 19.25 11.39
N ASP A 23 10.84 19.26 12.18
CA ASP A 23 12.19 18.91 11.72
C ASP A 23 12.26 17.43 11.30
N GLY A 24 11.65 16.55 12.08
CA GLY A 24 11.52 15.13 11.76
C GLY A 24 10.73 14.89 10.48
N MET A 25 9.58 15.56 10.27
CA MET A 25 8.82 15.46 9.03
C MET A 25 9.59 15.96 7.81
N THR A 26 10.35 17.06 7.96
CA THR A 26 11.19 17.58 6.88
C THR A 26 12.26 16.55 6.49
N THR A 27 12.92 15.96 7.50
CA THR A 27 13.93 14.92 7.29
C THR A 27 13.32 13.68 6.64
N LEU A 28 12.17 13.21 7.15
CA LEU A 28 11.49 12.03 6.62
C LEU A 28 11.10 12.23 5.15
N SER A 29 10.56 13.40 4.78
CA SER A 29 10.24 13.75 3.39
C SER A 29 11.45 13.59 2.46
N THR A 30 12.62 14.11 2.86
CA THR A 30 13.86 13.91 2.07
C THR A 30 14.23 12.44 1.94
N LEU A 31 14.10 11.65 3.01
CA LEU A 31 14.45 10.24 2.99
C LEU A 31 13.52 9.39 2.10
N VAL A 32 12.22 9.70 2.07
CA VAL A 32 11.28 8.99 1.19
C VAL A 32 11.48 9.37 -0.27
N ASP A 33 11.75 10.66 -0.55
CA ASP A 33 12.05 11.14 -1.90
C ASP A 33 13.32 10.47 -2.46
N GLU A 34 14.39 10.37 -1.65
CA GLU A 34 15.63 9.69 -2.04
C GLU A 34 15.44 8.20 -2.36
N LEU A 35 14.46 7.54 -1.74
CA LEU A 35 14.12 6.14 -2.00
C LEU A 35 13.07 5.96 -3.10
N GLY A 36 12.49 7.04 -3.63
CA GLY A 36 11.39 6.98 -4.59
C GLY A 36 10.12 6.34 -4.01
N VAL A 37 9.87 6.56 -2.71
CA VAL A 37 8.75 6.01 -1.96
C VAL A 37 7.73 7.12 -1.72
N ASP A 38 6.43 6.83 -1.88
CA ASP A 38 5.39 7.82 -1.59
C ASP A 38 5.08 7.86 -0.08
N MET A 39 4.67 9.03 0.42
CA MET A 39 4.21 9.23 1.78
C MET A 39 2.99 10.16 1.79
N VAL A 40 1.98 9.84 2.60
CA VAL A 40 0.91 10.80 2.90
C VAL A 40 1.39 11.75 3.99
N ALA A 41 1.67 13.00 3.61
CA ALA A 41 2.09 14.02 4.55
C ALA A 41 0.97 14.34 5.55
N ALA A 42 1.34 14.45 6.83
CA ALA A 42 0.48 14.88 7.91
C ALA A 42 1.15 15.99 8.71
N ASP A 43 0.39 16.98 9.16
CA ASP A 43 0.87 17.97 10.13
C ASP A 43 0.86 17.33 11.53
N LEU A 44 1.95 16.66 11.88
CA LEU A 44 2.08 15.96 13.15
C LEU A 44 2.02 16.89 14.36
N ALA A 45 2.39 18.17 14.22
CA ALA A 45 2.34 19.13 15.30
C ALA A 45 0.91 19.59 15.59
N ALA A 46 0.02 19.57 14.59
CA ALA A 46 -1.40 19.81 14.76
C ALA A 46 -2.18 18.60 15.30
N LEU A 47 -1.58 17.40 15.29
CA LEU A 47 -2.21 16.18 15.81
C LEU A 47 -2.01 16.02 17.33
N PRO A 48 -3.03 15.51 18.04
CA PRO A 48 -2.90 15.24 19.47
C PRO A 48 -1.84 14.16 19.75
N PRO A 49 -1.19 14.21 20.93
CA PRO A 49 -0.33 13.13 21.39
C PRO A 49 -1.03 11.75 21.32
N GLY A 50 -0.32 10.71 20.89
CA GLY A 50 -0.86 9.37 20.66
C GLY A 50 -1.60 9.17 19.33
N ARG A 51 -1.67 10.19 18.46
CA ARG A 51 -2.17 10.08 17.09
C ARG A 51 -1.19 10.61 16.03
N ARG A 52 0.09 10.77 16.41
CA ARG A 52 1.15 11.29 15.55
C ARG A 52 1.64 10.18 14.62
N GLN A 53 0.87 9.96 13.56
CA GLN A 53 1.07 8.86 12.63
C GLN A 53 1.35 9.38 11.22
N VAL A 54 2.25 8.70 10.52
CA VAL A 54 2.52 8.89 9.09
C VAL A 54 2.13 7.63 8.32
N GLU A 55 1.82 7.79 7.04
CA GLU A 55 1.51 6.67 6.14
C GLU A 55 2.54 6.61 5.02
N ILE A 56 3.31 5.53 4.97
CA ILE A 56 4.36 5.29 3.97
C ILE A 56 3.87 4.21 3.00
N LEU A 57 3.94 4.50 1.70
CA LEU A 57 3.46 3.62 0.65
C LEU A 57 4.63 2.86 0.02
N LEU A 58 4.70 1.56 0.27
CA LEU A 58 5.81 0.72 -0.18
C LEU A 58 5.28 -0.37 -1.12
N ALA A 59 5.93 -0.55 -2.27
CA ALA A 59 5.73 -1.73 -3.09
C ALA A 59 6.37 -2.95 -2.41
N GLY A 60 5.60 -4.01 -2.20
CA GLY A 60 6.13 -5.18 -1.51
C GLY A 60 5.13 -6.29 -1.21
N ASP A 61 5.68 -7.49 -1.07
CA ASP A 61 4.89 -8.68 -0.75
C ASP A 61 5.17 -9.24 0.65
N ASP A 62 6.32 -8.93 1.27
CA ASP A 62 6.65 -9.30 2.66
C ASP A 62 6.20 -8.20 3.65
N PRO A 63 5.12 -8.42 4.43
CA PRO A 63 4.63 -7.42 5.39
C PRO A 63 5.65 -7.05 6.47
N ASP A 64 6.50 -7.99 6.90
CA ASP A 64 7.46 -7.75 7.98
C ASP A 64 8.64 -6.93 7.48
N GLU A 65 9.09 -7.16 6.24
CA GLU A 65 10.07 -6.31 5.58
C GLU A 65 9.54 -4.90 5.38
N LEU A 66 8.31 -4.75 4.89
CA LEU A 66 7.69 -3.45 4.64
C LEU A 66 7.54 -2.63 5.93
N LYS A 67 7.07 -3.26 7.02
CA LYS A 67 6.98 -2.62 8.34
C LYS A 67 8.35 -2.17 8.83
N ARG A 68 9.36 -3.03 8.71
CA ARG A 68 10.73 -2.73 9.15
C ARG A 68 11.32 -1.55 8.37
N THR A 69 11.12 -1.51 7.06
CA THR A 69 11.57 -0.40 6.19
C THR A 69 10.91 0.92 6.60
N ALA A 70 9.59 0.93 6.78
CA ALA A 70 8.85 2.13 7.20
C ALA A 70 9.27 2.63 8.59
N VAL A 71 9.44 1.73 9.56
CA VAL A 71 9.91 2.08 10.91
C VAL A 71 11.33 2.61 10.88
N ASN A 72 12.24 2.00 10.11
CA ASN A 72 13.62 2.45 10.00
C ASN A 72 13.71 3.86 9.39
N LEU A 73 12.87 4.17 8.40
CA LEU A 73 12.76 5.50 7.84
C LEU A 73 12.35 6.53 8.90
N CYS A 74 11.30 6.22 9.66
CA CYS A 74 10.86 7.09 10.74
C CYS A 74 11.92 7.19 11.85
N ALA A 75 12.60 6.11 12.20
CA ALA A 75 13.64 6.10 13.24
C ALA A 75 14.83 6.98 12.85
N ARG A 76 15.22 7.03 11.57
CA ARG A 76 16.26 7.95 11.08
C ARG A 76 15.86 9.42 11.23
N ALA A 77 14.58 9.73 11.05
CA ALA A 77 14.06 11.09 11.09
C ALA A 77 13.75 11.58 12.52
N PHE A 78 13.13 10.72 13.36
CA PHE A 78 12.63 11.09 14.67
C PHE A 78 13.48 10.56 15.83
N GLY A 79 14.26 9.50 15.61
CA GLY A 79 15.09 8.87 16.65
C GLY A 79 16.22 9.75 17.16
N VAL A 80 16.70 10.70 16.35
CA VAL A 80 17.66 11.74 16.78
C VAL A 80 17.13 12.63 17.90
N PHE A 81 15.80 12.69 18.08
CA PHE A 81 15.13 13.41 19.15
C PHE A 81 14.73 12.50 20.34
N GLY A 82 15.12 11.23 20.31
CA GLY A 82 14.84 10.24 21.35
C GLY A 82 13.52 9.48 21.18
N ALA A 83 12.78 9.69 20.09
CA ALA A 83 11.58 8.91 19.80
C ALA A 83 11.89 7.50 19.31
N GLU A 84 11.00 6.56 19.63
CA GLU A 84 11.07 5.16 19.17
C GLU A 84 9.83 4.87 18.30
N PRO A 85 9.90 5.11 16.99
CA PRO A 85 8.77 4.87 16.10
C PRO A 85 8.34 3.40 16.09
N SER A 86 7.04 3.16 15.96
CA SER A 86 6.48 1.81 15.95
C SER A 86 5.49 1.62 14.80
N ALA A 87 5.55 0.46 14.14
CA ALA A 87 4.60 0.12 13.09
C ALA A 87 3.22 -0.15 13.69
N GLY A 88 2.21 0.52 13.15
CA GLY A 88 0.80 0.21 13.37
C GLY A 88 0.27 -0.83 12.39
N VAL A 89 -0.96 -0.61 11.94
CA VAL A 89 -1.61 -1.45 10.95
C VAL A 89 -0.94 -1.25 9.58
N LEU A 90 -0.71 -2.37 8.88
CA LEU A 90 -0.36 -2.38 7.47
C LEU A 90 -1.62 -2.75 6.68
N THR A 91 -2.00 -1.88 5.74
CA THR A 91 -3.07 -2.14 4.78
C THR A 91 -2.51 -2.15 3.36
N TYR A 92 -3.35 -2.49 2.38
CA TYR A 92 -3.01 -2.37 0.97
C TYR A 92 -3.98 -1.39 0.31
N VAL A 93 -3.48 -0.61 -0.64
CA VAL A 93 -4.29 0.29 -1.45
C VAL A 93 -4.37 -0.24 -2.87
N SER A 94 -5.57 -0.31 -3.42
CA SER A 94 -5.78 -0.61 -4.82
C SER A 94 -5.75 0.67 -5.64
N ARG A 95 -4.91 0.71 -6.67
CA ARG A 95 -4.71 1.85 -7.58
C ARG A 95 -5.30 1.62 -8.97
N GLY A 96 -6.03 0.52 -9.17
CA GLY A 96 -6.60 0.17 -10.48
C GLY A 96 -5.63 -0.51 -11.44
N THR A 97 -4.46 -0.93 -10.95
CA THR A 97 -3.32 -1.37 -11.77
C THR A 97 -3.32 -2.88 -12.01
N ASP A 98 -2.54 -3.35 -12.98
CA ASP A 98 -2.37 -4.80 -13.22
C ASP A 98 -1.78 -5.52 -12.00
N ASP A 99 -1.01 -4.80 -11.20
CA ASP A 99 -0.49 -5.28 -9.93
C ASP A 99 -1.59 -5.54 -8.89
N ASP A 100 -2.66 -4.75 -8.92
CA ASP A 100 -3.83 -4.97 -8.07
C ASP A 100 -4.58 -6.23 -8.52
N ALA A 101 -4.71 -6.44 -9.82
CA ALA A 101 -5.31 -7.65 -10.38
C ALA A 101 -4.50 -8.90 -10.00
N GLN A 102 -3.17 -8.86 -10.15
CA GLN A 102 -2.28 -9.94 -9.71
C GLN A 102 -2.40 -10.18 -8.20
N GLY A 103 -2.49 -9.12 -7.40
CA GLY A 103 -2.71 -9.20 -5.96
C GLY A 103 -4.02 -9.89 -5.58
N VAL A 104 -5.11 -9.59 -6.28
CA VAL A 104 -6.42 -10.25 -6.09
C VAL A 104 -6.32 -11.73 -6.44
N LEU A 105 -5.72 -12.08 -7.59
CA LEU A 105 -5.57 -13.48 -8.02
C LEU A 105 -4.75 -14.26 -6.99
N ALA A 106 -3.59 -13.74 -6.58
CA ALA A 106 -2.75 -14.36 -5.57
C ALA A 106 -3.47 -14.53 -4.22
N GLY A 107 -4.26 -13.53 -3.80
CA GLY A 107 -5.07 -13.59 -2.58
C GLY A 107 -6.17 -14.67 -2.61
N LEU A 108 -6.63 -15.05 -3.80
CA LEU A 108 -7.56 -16.16 -4.02
C LEU A 108 -6.82 -17.49 -4.27
N GLY A 109 -5.49 -17.49 -4.29
CA GLY A 109 -4.66 -18.65 -4.61
C GLY A 109 -4.68 -19.03 -6.09
N LEU A 110 -4.93 -18.05 -6.97
CA LEU A 110 -5.03 -18.21 -8.41
C LEU A 110 -3.82 -17.59 -9.13
N SER A 111 -3.58 -18.06 -10.35
CA SER A 111 -2.62 -17.46 -11.28
C SER A 111 -3.30 -17.29 -12.64
N GLY A 112 -3.13 -16.14 -13.28
CA GLY A 112 -3.77 -15.84 -14.56
C GLY A 112 -2.94 -14.89 -15.42
N GLU A 113 -3.23 -14.89 -16.71
CA GLU A 113 -2.70 -13.90 -17.65
C GLU A 113 -3.62 -12.69 -17.66
N ILE A 114 -3.03 -11.49 -17.72
CA ILE A 114 -3.74 -10.22 -17.67
C ILE A 114 -3.40 -9.45 -18.93
N ASP A 115 -4.43 -9.08 -19.68
CA ASP A 115 -4.32 -8.20 -20.84
C ASP A 115 -5.21 -6.98 -20.60
N ARG A 116 -4.62 -5.79 -20.69
CA ARG A 116 -5.31 -4.52 -20.49
C ARG A 116 -5.40 -3.76 -21.80
N ILE A 117 -6.62 -3.39 -22.16
CA ILE A 117 -6.88 -2.47 -23.28
C ILE A 117 -7.29 -1.13 -22.70
N ALA A 118 -6.47 -0.09 -22.94
CA ALA A 118 -6.75 1.26 -22.50
C ALA A 118 -8.01 1.80 -23.21
N GLY A 119 -8.99 2.27 -22.45
CA GLY A 119 -10.19 2.88 -23.00
C GLY A 119 -9.98 4.35 -23.37
N ASN A 120 -10.64 4.84 -24.43
CA ASN A 120 -10.53 6.24 -24.86
C ASN A 120 -11.07 7.25 -23.83
N ASP A 121 -11.95 6.82 -22.92
CA ASP A 121 -12.62 7.67 -21.92
C ASP A 121 -12.20 7.32 -20.46
N GLY A 122 -11.07 6.63 -20.28
CA GLY A 122 -10.60 6.19 -18.96
C GLY A 122 -11.29 4.94 -18.40
N TRP A 123 -12.06 4.24 -19.25
CA TRP A 123 -12.68 2.95 -18.93
C TRP A 123 -11.84 1.84 -19.55
N ASP A 124 -10.82 1.40 -18.82
CA ASP A 124 -10.03 0.26 -19.24
C ASP A 124 -10.90 -1.01 -19.21
N VAL A 125 -10.64 -1.91 -20.16
CA VAL A 125 -11.19 -3.27 -20.13
C VAL A 125 -10.03 -4.20 -19.88
N ILE A 126 -10.15 -5.04 -18.86
CA ILE A 126 -9.15 -6.05 -18.54
C ILE A 126 -9.69 -7.42 -18.86
N THR A 127 -8.94 -8.17 -19.66
CA THR A 127 -9.16 -9.60 -19.87
C THR A 127 -8.25 -10.39 -18.95
N VAL A 128 -8.83 -11.25 -18.12
CA VAL A 128 -8.11 -12.17 -17.24
C VAL A 128 -8.34 -13.60 -17.70
N THR A 129 -7.27 -14.26 -18.11
CA THR A 129 -7.32 -15.66 -18.55
C THR A 129 -6.93 -16.58 -17.39
N LEU A 130 -7.85 -17.48 -17.02
CA LEU A 130 -7.72 -18.41 -15.89
C LEU A 130 -7.84 -19.85 -16.36
N ARG A 131 -7.24 -20.78 -15.61
CA ARG A 131 -7.38 -22.22 -15.89
C ARG A 131 -8.74 -22.70 -15.41
N ARG A 132 -9.36 -23.62 -16.15
CA ARG A 132 -10.63 -24.26 -15.72
C ARG A 132 -10.58 -24.85 -14.31
N ALA A 133 -9.49 -25.53 -13.95
CA ALA A 133 -9.32 -26.17 -12.65
C ALA A 133 -9.32 -25.16 -11.47
N ASP A 134 -8.91 -23.92 -11.72
CA ASP A 134 -8.91 -22.87 -10.70
C ASP A 134 -10.33 -22.40 -10.40
N LEU A 135 -11.19 -22.32 -11.43
CA LEU A 135 -12.60 -21.94 -11.29
C LEU A 135 -13.48 -23.02 -10.66
N GLU A 136 -13.02 -24.28 -10.64
CA GLU A 136 -13.67 -25.34 -9.86
C GLU A 136 -13.49 -25.14 -8.35
N ARG A 137 -12.39 -24.48 -7.93
CA ARG A 137 -12.10 -24.17 -6.52
C ARG A 137 -12.65 -22.82 -6.09
N VAL A 138 -12.54 -21.80 -6.93
CA VAL A 138 -12.97 -20.43 -6.65
C VAL A 138 -14.01 -20.03 -7.69
N PRO A 139 -15.29 -19.81 -7.30
CA PRO A 139 -16.33 -19.46 -8.27
C PRO A 139 -15.96 -18.23 -9.08
N GLU A 140 -16.21 -18.27 -10.39
CA GLU A 140 -15.93 -17.17 -11.32
C GLU A 140 -16.51 -15.84 -10.83
N SER A 141 -17.75 -15.84 -10.34
CA SER A 141 -18.41 -14.63 -9.81
C SER A 141 -17.63 -13.99 -8.66
N ARG A 142 -16.97 -14.79 -7.81
CA ARG A 142 -16.15 -14.28 -6.70
C ARG A 142 -14.87 -13.63 -7.22
N VAL A 143 -14.25 -14.23 -8.23
CA VAL A 143 -13.05 -13.66 -8.87
C VAL A 143 -13.41 -12.36 -9.56
N HIS A 144 -14.51 -12.36 -10.33
CA HIS A 144 -15.01 -11.21 -11.07
C HIS A 144 -15.31 -10.02 -10.14
N THR A 145 -16.10 -10.23 -9.08
CA THR A 145 -16.40 -9.17 -8.10
C THR A 145 -15.15 -8.62 -7.41
N ALA A 146 -14.18 -9.49 -7.07
CA ALA A 146 -12.96 -9.04 -6.42
C ALA A 146 -12.09 -8.18 -7.37
N LEU A 147 -11.97 -8.60 -8.63
CA LEU A 147 -11.23 -7.87 -9.65
C LEU A 147 -11.89 -6.52 -9.97
N GLU A 148 -13.20 -6.48 -10.23
CA GLU A 148 -13.90 -5.22 -10.52
C GLU A 148 -13.78 -4.22 -9.35
N ALA A 149 -13.90 -4.69 -8.11
CA ALA A 149 -13.77 -3.83 -6.93
C ALA A 149 -12.36 -3.26 -6.76
N SER A 150 -11.32 -4.06 -7.05
CA SER A 150 -9.92 -3.61 -6.93
C SER A 150 -9.46 -2.77 -8.11
N LEU A 151 -10.01 -3.02 -9.31
CA LEU A 151 -9.56 -2.37 -10.53
C LEU A 151 -10.38 -1.12 -10.89
N ASN A 152 -11.62 -1.07 -10.42
CA ASN A 152 -12.59 -0.03 -10.77
C ASN A 152 -12.74 0.14 -12.30
N CYS A 153 -12.71 -0.97 -13.02
CA CYS A 153 -12.82 -1.05 -14.48
C CYS A 153 -13.59 -2.32 -14.88
N GLU A 154 -13.95 -2.44 -16.16
CA GLU A 154 -14.62 -3.65 -16.66
C GLU A 154 -13.65 -4.83 -16.71
N VAL A 155 -14.13 -6.00 -16.28
CA VAL A 155 -13.34 -7.24 -16.24
C VAL A 155 -14.04 -8.33 -17.04
N ILE A 156 -13.30 -8.94 -17.96
CA ILE A 156 -13.71 -10.11 -18.73
C ILE A 156 -12.88 -11.30 -18.29
N ILE A 157 -13.52 -12.36 -17.80
CA ILE A 157 -12.83 -13.61 -17.47
C ILE A 157 -12.93 -14.57 -18.65
N VAL A 158 -11.79 -15.10 -19.08
CA VAL A 158 -11.69 -16.12 -20.11
C VAL A 158 -11.12 -17.40 -19.49
N VAL A 159 -11.67 -18.55 -19.87
CA VAL A 159 -11.21 -19.86 -19.39
C VAL A 159 -10.35 -20.52 -20.44
N ALA A 160 -9.11 -20.84 -20.07
CA ALA A 160 -8.18 -21.67 -20.86
C ALA A 160 -8.24 -23.15 -20.44
#